data_AF-A0A382ULF1-F1
#
_entry.id   AF-A0A382ULF1-F1
#
_cell.length_a   1.000
_cell.length_b   1.000
_cell.length_c   1.000
_cell.angle_alpha   90.00
_cell.angle_beta   90.00
_cell.angle_gamma   90.00
#
_symmetry.space_group_name_H-M   'P 1'
#
loop_
_entity.id
_entity.type
_entity.pdbx_description
1 polymer ?
#
loop_
_entity_poly.entity_id
_entity_poly.type
_entity_poly.pdbx_seq_one_letter_code
_entity_poly.pdbx_strand_id
1 'polypeptide(L)' 'MSKKIAVIGMGQMGSAMASRLGEAQFDVMGYDIAERVRKNLSERGVKMGDGLAETLSGRSIVLTSLPDPKAVES' A
#
# COMPACT_ATOMS: atom_id res chain seq x y z
N MET A 1 5.93 11.63 -16.14
CA MET A 1 5.08 10.51 -15.68
C MET A 1 5.49 10.18 -14.24
N SER A 2 4.61 10.38 -13.25
CA SER A 2 4.89 9.91 -11.89
C SER A 2 4.80 8.39 -11.85
N LYS A 3 5.77 7.72 -11.21
CA LYS A 3 5.77 6.25 -11.09
C LYS A 3 4.58 5.83 -10.19
N LYS A 4 3.77 4.91 -10.68
CA LYS A 4 2.63 4.36 -9.95
C LYS A 4 3.06 3.13 -9.15
N ILE A 5 2.89 3.20 -7.83
CA ILE A 5 3.39 2.22 -6.87
C ILE A 5 2.22 1.66 -6.07
N ALA A 6 2.19 0.33 -5.93
CA ALA A 6 1.34 -0.38 -4.98
C ALA A 6 2.19 -0.80 -3.77
N VAL A 7 1.66 -0.63 -2.55
CA VAL A 7 2.28 -1.16 -1.32
C VAL A 7 1.31 -2.14 -0.65
N ILE A 8 1.72 -3.39 -0.53
CA ILE A 8 0.91 -4.48 0.03
C ILE A 8 1.46 -4.85 1.42
N GLY A 9 0.59 -4.80 2.42
CA GLY A 9 0.95 -4.89 3.83
C GLY A 9 1.28 -3.50 4.37
N MET A 10 0.41 -2.98 5.24
CA MET A 10 0.48 -1.61 5.75
C MET A 10 0.65 -1.58 7.27
N GLY A 11 1.45 -2.52 7.78
CA GLY A 11 2.00 -2.46 9.13
C GLY A 11 2.99 -1.31 9.30
N GLN A 12 3.84 -1.38 10.32
CA GLN A 12 4.78 -0.30 10.67
C GLN A 12 5.68 0.11 9.49
N MET A 13 6.30 -0.85 8.81
CA MET A 13 7.21 -0.55 7.70
C MET A 13 6.46 -0.16 6.42
N GLY A 14 5.45 -0.93 6.01
CA GLY A 14 4.69 -0.65 4.78
C GLY A 14 4.01 0.72 4.79
N SER A 15 3.41 1.11 5.92
CA SER A 15 2.80 2.45 6.06
C SER A 15 3.84 3.57 6.02
N ALA A 16 5.00 3.40 6.68
CA ALA A 16 6.08 4.38 6.63
C ALA A 16 6.64 4.54 5.20
N MET A 17 6.83 3.45 4.47
CA MET A 17 7.24 3.49 3.06
C MET A 17 6.21 4.23 2.20
N ALA A 18 4.93 3.89 2.32
CA ALA A 18 3.86 4.52 1.55
C ALA A 18 3.77 6.03 1.82
N SER A 19 3.88 6.46 3.09
CA SER A 19 3.91 7.87 3.46
C SER A 19 5.10 8.61 2.87
N ARG A 20 6.33 8.06 2.99
CA ARG A 20 7.54 8.69 2.42
C ARG A 20 7.47 8.81 0.89
N LEU A 21 6.97 7.78 0.21
CA LEU A 21 6.78 7.81 -1.24
C LEU A 21 5.71 8.84 -1.66
N GLY A 22 4.63 8.97 -0.87
CA GLY A 22 3.62 10.00 -1.08
C GLY A 22 4.18 11.42 -0.88
N GLU A 23 4.99 11.64 0.15
CA GLU A 23 5.70 12.91 0.40
C GLU A 23 6.66 13.27 -0.74
N ALA A 24 7.31 12.26 -1.35
CA ALA A 24 8.12 12.41 -2.55
C ALA A 24 7.30 12.53 -3.86
N GLN A 25 5.98 12.71 -3.75
CA GLN A 25 5.04 12.96 -4.85
C GLN A 25 4.91 11.81 -5.86
N PHE A 26 5.20 10.58 -5.44
CA PHE A 26 4.84 9.38 -6.22
C PHE A 26 3.34 9.08 -6.11
N ASP A 27 2.77 8.42 -7.14
CA ASP A 27 1.39 7.95 -7.07
C ASP A 27 1.35 6.59 -6.36
N VAL A 28 1.17 6.64 -5.04
CA VAL A 28 1.17 5.46 -4.17
C VAL A 28 -0.26 5.09 -3.79
N MET A 29 -0.57 3.80 -3.83
CA MET A 29 -1.79 3.24 -3.24
C MET A 29 -1.41 2.03 -2.37
N GLY A 30 -1.88 2.04 -1.12
CA GLY A 30 -1.65 0.97 -0.16
C GLY A 30 -2.82 -0.01 -0.09
N TYR A 31 -2.53 -1.24 0.34
CA TYR A 31 -3.54 -2.22 0.72
C TYR A 31 -3.07 -3.03 1.93
N ASP A 32 -4.00 -3.31 2.83
CA ASP A 32 -3.84 -4.23 3.95
C ASP A 32 -5.09 -5.08 4.07
N ILE A 33 -4.96 -6.34 4.49
CA ILE A 33 -6.12 -7.23 4.67
C ILE A 33 -7.05 -6.74 5.78
N ALA A 34 -6.49 -6.11 6.82
CA ALA A 34 -7.26 -5.58 7.94
C ALA A 34 -7.94 -4.26 7.56
N GLU A 35 -9.27 -4.28 7.45
CA GLU A 35 -10.07 -3.09 7.13
C GLU A 35 -9.80 -1.91 8.08
N ARG A 36 -9.59 -2.21 9.37
CA ARG A 36 -9.24 -1.21 10.38
C ARG A 36 -7.94 -0.47 10.04
N VAL A 37 -6.94 -1.16 9.51
CA VAL A 37 -5.65 -0.56 9.10
C VAL A 37 -5.88 0.36 7.90
N ARG A 38 -6.65 -0.10 6.90
CA ARG A 38 -7.01 0.72 5.74
C ARG A 38 -7.72 2.01 6.16
N LYS A 39 -8.76 1.90 6.98
CA LYS A 39 -9.51 3.07 7.49
C LYS A 39 -8.61 4.06 8.24
N ASN A 40 -7.80 3.58 9.18
CA ASN A 40 -6.91 4.46 9.95
C ASN A 40 -5.87 5.18 9.09
N LEU A 41 -5.33 4.52 8.06
CA LEU A 41 -4.34 5.13 7.17
C LEU A 41 -4.98 6.09 6.17
N SER A 42 -6.19 5.79 5.67
CA SER A 42 -6.99 6.72 4.88
C SER A 42 -7.30 8.01 5.64
N GLU A 43 -7.68 7.91 6.91
CA GLU A 43 -7.90 9.08 7.79
C GLU A 43 -6.64 9.93 7.97
N ARG A 44 -5.46 9.31 7.83
CA ARG A 44 -4.14 9.97 7.89
C ARG A 44 -3.65 10.46 6.52
N GLY A 45 -4.50 10.41 5.48
CA GLY A 45 -4.19 10.92 4.15
C GLY A 45 -3.43 9.96 3.24
N VAL A 46 -3.23 8.69 3.64
CA VAL A 46 -2.66 7.68 2.76
C VAL A 46 -3.74 7.16 1.82
N LYS A 47 -3.49 7.11 0.52
CA LYS A 47 -4.42 6.49 -0.43
C LYS A 47 -4.45 4.98 -0.22
N MET A 48 -5.62 4.44 0.11
CA MET A 48 -5.84 3.00 0.32
C MET A 48 -6.84 2.48 -0.71
N GLY A 49 -6.58 1.29 -1.27
CA GLY A 49 -7.57 0.57 -2.08
C GLY A 49 -8.45 -0.34 -1.23
N ASP A 50 -9.65 -0.64 -1.71
CA ASP A 50 -10.61 -1.51 -1.02
C ASP A 50 -10.33 -3.01 -1.27
N GLY A 51 -9.50 -3.32 -2.27
CA GLY A 51 -9.03 -4.66 -2.59
C GLY A 51 -7.68 -4.68 -3.31
N LEU A 52 -7.10 -5.88 -3.42
CA LEU A 52 -5.84 -6.09 -4.16
C LEU A 52 -5.98 -5.74 -5.63
N ALA A 53 -7.04 -6.19 -6.31
CA ALA A 53 -7.22 -5.97 -7.74
C ALA A 53 -7.27 -4.47 -8.10
N GLU A 54 -7.98 -3.68 -7.30
CA GLU A 54 -8.03 -2.23 -7.44
C GLU A 54 -6.66 -1.60 -7.18
N THR A 55 -6.03 -1.99 -6.07
CA THR A 55 -4.71 -1.48 -5.65
C THR A 55 -3.63 -1.75 -6.69
N LEU A 56 -3.69 -2.87 -7.41
CA LEU A 56 -2.72 -3.25 -8.42
C LEU A 56 -3.03 -2.67 -9.81
N SER A 57 -4.28 -2.25 -10.07
CA SER A 57 -4.72 -1.80 -11.38
C SER A 57 -3.88 -0.64 -11.91
N GLY A 58 -3.24 -0.84 -13.07
CA GLY A 58 -2.43 0.15 -13.76
C GLY A 58 -1.13 0.55 -13.06
N ARG A 59 -0.69 -0.20 -12.04
CA ARG A 59 0.58 0.02 -11.31
C ARG A 59 1.63 -1.00 -11.75
N SER A 60 2.83 -0.52 -12.05
CA SER A 60 3.94 -1.35 -12.55
C SER A 60 4.98 -1.70 -11.49
N ILE A 61 4.90 -1.06 -10.32
CA ILE A 61 5.80 -1.31 -9.19
C ILE A 61 4.95 -1.76 -8.01
N VAL A 62 5.28 -2.93 -7.46
CA VAL A 62 4.61 -3.50 -6.28
C VAL A 62 5.66 -3.71 -5.21
N LEU A 63 5.43 -3.13 -4.03
CA LEU A 63 6.24 -3.33 -2.84
C LEU A 63 5.42 -4.15 -1.84
N THR A 64 6.04 -5.15 -1.23
CA THR A 64 5.40 -6.00 -0.21
C THR A 64 6.14 -5.88 1.10
N SER A 65 5.42 -5.68 2.20
CA SER A 65 5.95 -5.69 3.56
C SER A 65 5.02 -6.51 4.45
N LEU A 66 5.21 -7.82 4.43
CA LEU A 66 4.33 -8.80 5.08
C LEU A 66 5.06 -9.55 6.23
N PRO A 67 4.33 -10.18 7.16
CA PRO A 67 4.92 -10.82 8.34
C PRO A 67 5.85 -11.99 8.01
N ASP A 68 5.53 -12.75 6.97
CA ASP A 68 6.25 -13.95 6.55
C ASP A 68 6.02 -14.26 5.05
N PRO A 69 6.77 -15.21 4.46
CA PRO A 69 6.60 -15.58 3.05
C PRO A 69 5.22 -16.18 2.71
N LYS A 70 4.56 -16.87 3.64
CA LYS A 70 3.26 -17.51 3.39
C LYS A 70 2.19 -16.46 3.14
N ALA A 71 2.25 -15.31 3.82
CA ALA A 71 1.36 -14.19 3.59
C ALA A 71 1.50 -13.56 2.17
N VAL A 72 2.62 -13.77 1.49
CA VAL A 72 2.84 -13.29 0.11
C VAL A 72 2.11 -14.18 -0.91
N GLU A 73 2.00 -15.48 -0.64
CA GLU A 73 1.48 -16.49 -1.57
C GLU A 73 -0.04 -16.67 -1.50
N SER A 74 -0.69 -16.12 -0.47
CA SER A 74 -2.12 -16.32 -0.16
C SER A 74 -3.06 -15.39 -0.92
#